data_AF-A0AAF0C4B8-F1
#
_entry.id   AF-A0AAF0C4B8-F1
#
_cell.length_a   1.000
_cell.length_b   1.000
_cell.length_c   1.000
_cell.angle_alpha   90.00
_cell.angle_beta   90.00
_cell.angle_gamma   90.00
#
_symmetry.space_group_name_H-M   'P 1'
#
loop_
_entity.id
_entity.type
_entity.pdbx_description
1 polymer ?
#
loop_
_entity_poly.entity_id
_entity_poly.type
_entity_poly.pdbx_seq_one_letter_code
_entity_poly.pdbx_strand_id
1 'polypeptide(L)'
;MEPISQEEKRDYQEILSQIFGSLAKKWNINIRVLKLLEELLQHSKSCSQYMDKIPRPYYFGNTIKWASKQARQAVARHLKRGDEHYLLCLRGAGLKMRTKFQMAAMGI
;
A
#
# COMPACT_ATOMS: atom_id res chain seq x y z
N MET A 1 -11.57 -16.61 -4.26
CA MET A 1 -10.60 -15.52 -4.06
C MET A 1 -9.29 -16.17 -3.65
N GLU A 2 -8.24 -16.07 -4.45
CA GLU A 2 -6.99 -16.76 -4.18
C GLU A 2 -6.36 -16.25 -2.85
N PRO A 3 -5.85 -17.15 -2.01
CA PRO A 3 -5.20 -16.76 -0.76
C PRO A 3 -3.91 -16.00 -1.05
N ILE A 4 -3.74 -14.84 -0.41
CA ILE A 4 -2.52 -14.03 -0.49
C ILE A 4 -1.32 -14.87 0.01
N SER A 5 -0.29 -15.00 -0.82
CA SER A 5 0.90 -15.78 -0.50
C SER A 5 1.71 -15.13 0.65
N GLN A 6 2.50 -15.93 1.37
CA GLN A 6 3.33 -15.42 2.47
C GLN A 6 4.41 -14.43 2.00
N GLU A 7 4.93 -14.60 0.78
CA GLU A 7 5.86 -13.63 0.18
C GLU A 7 5.15 -12.29 -0.05
N GLU A 8 3.90 -12.32 -0.51
CA GLU A 8 3.14 -11.09 -0.76
C GLU A 8 2.81 -10.34 0.52
N LYS A 9 2.42 -11.08 1.57
CA LYS A 9 2.18 -10.48 2.89
C LYS A 9 3.42 -9.74 3.39
N ARG A 10 4.61 -10.31 3.22
CA ARG A 10 5.88 -9.68 3.62
C ARG A 10 6.14 -8.40 2.84
N ASP A 11 6.00 -8.42 1.52
CA ASP A 11 6.19 -7.24 0.68
C ASP A 11 5.24 -6.10 1.07
N TYR A 12 3.95 -6.40 1.26
CA TYR A 12 2.97 -5.41 1.69
C TYR A 12 3.26 -4.86 3.08
N GLN A 13 3.73 -5.72 3.97
CA GLN A 13 4.10 -5.33 5.32
C GLN A 13 5.31 -4.39 5.32
N GLU A 14 6.30 -4.62 4.45
CA GLU A 14 7.40 -3.68 4.24
C GLU A 14 6.90 -2.32 3.75
N ILE A 15 6.06 -2.30 2.71
CA ILE A 15 5.47 -1.07 2.15
C ILE A 15 4.72 -0.29 3.23
N LEU A 16 3.81 -0.96 3.96
CA LEU A 16 3.03 -0.34 5.03
C LEU A 16 3.93 0.15 6.17
N SER A 17 5.03 -0.55 6.47
CA SER A 17 5.99 -0.12 7.49
C SER A 17 6.75 1.14 7.11
N GLN A 18 6.95 1.42 5.82
CA GLN A 18 7.55 2.68 5.38
C GLN A 18 6.60 3.88 5.58
N ILE A 19 5.30 3.63 5.49
CA ILE A 19 4.23 4.63 5.62
C ILE A 19 3.85 4.84 7.09
N PHE A 20 3.53 3.77 7.82
CA PHE A 20 2.98 3.82 9.17
C PHE A 20 4.01 3.52 10.26
N GLY A 21 5.26 3.23 9.89
CA GLY A 21 6.33 2.89 10.83
C GLY A 21 6.13 1.51 11.46
N SER A 22 6.61 1.35 12.69
CA SER A 22 6.61 0.07 13.42
C SER A 22 5.21 -0.50 13.68
N LEU A 23 4.15 0.30 13.64
CA LEU A 23 2.77 -0.14 13.84
C LEU A 23 2.35 -1.17 12.79
N ALA A 24 2.71 -0.95 11.52
CA ALA A 24 2.34 -1.85 10.43
C ALA A 24 3.04 -3.22 10.47
N LYS A 25 4.16 -3.34 11.19
CA LYS A 25 4.87 -4.62 11.38
C LYS A 25 4.06 -5.66 12.15
N LYS A 26 3.00 -5.24 12.87
CA LYS A 26 2.11 -6.14 13.62
C LYS A 26 0.78 -6.38 12.93
N TRP A 27 0.51 -5.70 11.82
CA TRP A 27 -0.77 -5.82 11.13
C TRP A 27 -0.87 -7.13 10.36
N ASN A 28 -2.02 -7.79 10.48
CA ASN A 28 -2.34 -8.95 9.66
C ASN A 28 -2.72 -8.49 8.25
N ILE A 29 -1.91 -8.89 7.26
CA ILE A 29 -2.15 -8.51 5.87
C ILE A 29 -3.25 -9.40 5.27
N ASN A 30 -4.41 -8.79 5.07
CA ASN A 30 -5.58 -9.38 4.43
C ASN A 30 -6.07 -8.50 3.28
N ILE A 31 -7.09 -9.00 2.56
CA ILE A 31 -7.65 -8.33 1.38
C ILE A 31 -8.16 -6.91 1.71
N ARG A 32 -8.73 -6.68 2.90
CA ARG A 32 -9.22 -5.35 3.30
C ARG A 32 -8.07 -4.36 3.48
N VAL A 33 -6.96 -4.81 4.10
CA VAL A 33 -5.74 -4.01 4.22
C VAL A 33 -5.19 -3.64 2.85
N LEU A 34 -5.20 -4.57 1.89
CA LEU A 34 -4.76 -4.29 0.52
C LEU A 34 -5.66 -3.25 -0.19
N LYS A 35 -6.98 -3.36 -0.04
CA LYS A 35 -7.92 -2.38 -0.58
C LYS A 35 -7.70 -0.98 0.01
N LEU A 36 -7.43 -0.89 1.31
CA LEU A 36 -7.11 0.40 1.95
C LEU A 36 -5.78 0.96 1.47
N LEU A 37 -4.78 0.12 1.20
CA LEU A 37 -3.50 0.54 0.62
C LEU A 37 -3.69 1.07 -0.80
N GLU A 38 -4.53 0.41 -1.61
CA GLU A 38 -4.94 0.91 -2.92
C GLU A 38 -5.63 2.28 -2.83
N GLU A 39 -6.64 2.41 -1.96
CA GLU A 39 -7.36 3.68 -1.70
C GLU A 39 -6.37 4.78 -1.31
N LEU A 40 -5.44 4.49 -0.37
CA LEU A 40 -4.41 5.42 0.05
C LEU A 40 -3.54 5.91 -1.13
N LEU A 41 -3.07 4.99 -1.97
CA LEU A 41 -2.24 5.32 -3.13
C LEU A 41 -3.01 6.13 -4.20
N GLN A 42 -4.31 5.89 -4.34
CA GLN A 42 -5.19 6.68 -5.21
C GLN A 42 -5.40 8.10 -4.66
N HIS A 43 -5.62 8.24 -3.35
CA HIS A 43 -5.74 9.55 -2.70
C HIS A 43 -4.44 10.34 -2.70
N SER A 44 -3.28 9.67 -2.68
CA SER A 44 -1.97 10.31 -2.78
C SER A 44 -1.57 10.69 -4.21
N LYS A 45 -2.48 10.62 -5.19
CA LYS A 45 -2.20 10.98 -6.60
C LYS A 45 -1.73 12.42 -6.77
N SER A 46 -2.14 13.34 -5.90
CA SER A 46 -1.66 14.72 -5.90
C SER A 46 -0.28 14.90 -5.28
N CYS A 47 0.29 13.86 -4.65
CA CYS A 47 1.55 13.98 -3.91
C CYS A 47 2.79 14.06 -4.82
N SER A 48 2.76 13.51 -6.04
CA SER A 48 3.91 13.57 -6.96
C SER A 48 3.49 13.23 -8.40
N GLN A 49 4.03 13.96 -9.38
CA GLN A 49 3.86 13.65 -10.82
C GLN A 49 4.41 12.26 -11.18
N TYR A 50 5.34 11.73 -10.38
CA TYR A 50 5.89 10.39 -10.57
C TYR A 50 4.89 9.26 -10.30
N MET A 51 3.73 9.55 -9.69
CA MET A 51 2.64 8.58 -9.49
C MET A 51 2.03 8.04 -10.77
N ASP A 52 2.22 8.74 -11.90
CA ASP A 52 1.76 8.25 -13.21
C ASP A 52 2.59 7.05 -13.71
N LYS A 53 3.77 6.80 -13.11
CA LYS A 53 4.65 5.68 -13.46
C LYS A 53 4.41 4.42 -12.62
N ILE A 54 3.64 4.52 -11.54
CA ILE A 54 3.23 3.35 -10.76
C ILE A 54 2.06 2.70 -11.49
N PRO A 55 2.12 1.40 -11.83
CA PRO A 55 0.98 0.70 -12.39
C PRO A 55 -0.18 0.72 -11.39
N ARG A 56 -1.16 1.59 -11.66
CA ARG A 56 -2.38 1.71 -10.86
C ARG A 56 -3.31 0.54 -11.17
N PRO A 57 -3.97 -0.05 -10.17
CA PRO A 57 -5.07 -0.97 -10.43
C PRO A 57 -6.15 -0.21 -11.19
N TYR A 58 -6.34 -0.55 -12.46
CA TYR A 58 -7.58 -0.22 -13.15
C TYR A 58 -8.67 -1.09 -12.54
N TYR A 59 -9.75 -0.41 -12.15
CA TYR A 59 -10.95 -0.96 -11.52
C TYR A 59 -11.64 -1.97 -12.46
N PHE A 60 -11.10 -3.18 -12.56
CA PHE A 60 -11.66 -4.27 -13.34
C PHE A 60 -11.39 -5.60 -12.62
N GLY A 61 -12.29 -5.95 -11.70
CA GLY A 61 -12.61 -7.32 -11.26
C GLY A 61 -11.55 -8.14 -10.51
N ASN A 62 -10.26 -7.93 -10.76
CA ASN A 62 -9.18 -8.79 -10.27
C ASN A 62 -8.12 -7.96 -9.55
N THR A 63 -8.35 -7.75 -8.25
CA THR A 63 -7.38 -7.33 -7.22
C THR A 63 -6.01 -8.03 -7.34
N ILE A 64 -5.97 -9.18 -8.02
CA ILE A 64 -4.81 -10.01 -8.35
C ILE A 64 -3.75 -9.26 -9.20
N LYS A 65 -4.13 -8.36 -10.13
CA LYS A 65 -3.14 -7.72 -11.01
C LYS A 65 -2.27 -6.67 -10.30
N TRP A 66 -2.78 -5.99 -9.26
CA TRP A 66 -1.94 -5.13 -8.40
C TRP A 66 -1.19 -5.93 -7.33
N ALA A 67 -1.72 -7.11 -6.95
CA ALA A 67 -0.95 -8.10 -6.22
C ALA A 67 0.20 -8.71 -7.01
N SER A 68 0.30 -8.45 -8.31
CA SER A 68 1.46 -8.88 -9.08
C SER A 68 2.76 -8.36 -8.45
N LYS A 69 3.75 -9.25 -8.38
CA LYS A 69 5.08 -8.97 -7.85
C LYS A 69 5.70 -7.69 -8.44
N GLN A 70 5.43 -7.41 -9.70
CA GLN A 70 5.94 -6.24 -10.42
C GLN A 70 5.40 -4.93 -9.86
N ALA A 71 4.10 -4.85 -9.56
CA ALA A 71 3.48 -3.66 -8.99
C ALA A 71 3.99 -3.39 -7.56
N ARG A 72 4.05 -4.43 -6.71
CA ARG A 72 4.64 -4.34 -5.36
C ARG A 72 6.09 -3.88 -5.41
N GLN A 73 6.90 -4.47 -6.29
CA GLN A 73 8.30 -4.08 -6.46
C GLN A 73 8.46 -2.66 -7.00
N ALA A 74 7.56 -2.17 -7.87
CA ALA A 74 7.58 -0.78 -8.33
C ALA A 74 7.31 0.19 -7.18
N VAL A 75 6.28 -0.07 -6.37
CA VAL A 75 5.94 0.74 -5.18
C VAL A 75 7.07 0.71 -4.16
N ALA A 76 7.57 -0.48 -3.80
CA ALA A 76 8.66 -0.62 -2.84
C ALA A 76 9.94 0.07 -3.33
N ARG A 77 10.26 -0.05 -4.62
CA ARG A 77 11.40 0.68 -5.21
C ARG A 77 11.21 2.18 -5.15
N HIS A 78 10.01 2.71 -5.38
CA HIS A 78 9.78 4.15 -5.29
C HIS A 78 9.84 4.69 -3.87
N LEU A 79 9.24 3.99 -2.91
CA LEU A 79 9.35 4.39 -1.51
C LEU A 79 10.81 4.31 -1.01
N LYS A 80 11.62 3.37 -1.54
CA LYS A 80 13.07 3.29 -1.26
C LYS A 80 13.94 4.30 -2.03
N ARG A 81 13.58 4.69 -3.26
CA ARG A 81 14.42 5.54 -4.15
C ARG A 81 14.38 7.04 -3.86
N GLY A 82 13.57 7.51 -2.92
CA GLY A 82 13.78 8.85 -2.37
C GLY A 82 13.13 9.97 -3.17
N ASP A 83 11.81 10.01 -3.12
CA ASP A 83 11.13 11.31 -3.13
C ASP A 83 10.60 11.52 -1.70
N GLU A 84 11.40 12.19 -0.87
CA GLU A 84 11.10 12.40 0.55
C GLU A 84 9.78 13.16 0.72
N HIS A 85 9.49 14.09 -0.19
CA HIS A 85 8.22 14.82 -0.26
C HIS A 85 7.05 13.88 -0.54
N TYR A 86 7.22 12.92 -1.44
CA TYR A 86 6.21 11.91 -1.71
C TYR A 86 5.94 11.06 -0.47
N LEU A 87 6.98 10.52 0.17
CA LEU A 87 6.83 9.71 1.38
C LEU A 87 6.16 10.51 2.50
N LEU A 88 6.53 11.77 2.68
CA LEU A 88 5.92 12.68 3.65
C LEU A 88 4.43 12.92 3.34
N CYS A 89 4.09 13.19 2.09
CA CYS A 89 2.70 13.37 1.68
C CYS A 89 1.88 12.09 1.86
N LEU A 90 2.46 10.94 1.54
CA LEU A 90 1.81 9.64 1.72
C LEU A 90 1.60 9.29 3.19
N ARG A 91 2.57 9.63 4.05
CA ARG A 91 2.43 9.56 5.50
C ARG A 91 1.31 10.46 5.99
N GLY A 92 1.24 11.70 5.49
CA GLY A 92 0.17 12.65 5.81
C GLY A 92 -1.21 12.14 5.41
N ALA A 93 -1.36 11.60 4.21
CA ALA A 93 -2.59 10.95 3.75
C ALA A 93 -2.90 9.70 4.58
N GLY A 94 -1.88 8.88 4.87
CA GLY A 94 -1.98 7.67 5.65
C GLY A 94 -2.46 7.92 7.07
N LEU A 95 -2.04 9.01 7.72
CA LEU A 95 -2.48 9.37 9.07
C LEU A 95 -4.02 9.47 9.18
N LYS A 96 -4.69 10.01 8.16
CA LYS A 96 -6.17 10.10 8.13
C LYS A 96 -6.84 8.72 8.02
N MET A 97 -6.14 7.75 7.44
CA MET A 97 -6.64 6.38 7.24
C MET A 97 -6.14 5.40 8.29
N ARG A 98 -5.25 5.80 9.20
CA ARG A 98 -4.58 4.92 10.17
C ARG A 98 -5.56 4.02 10.94
N THR A 99 -6.64 4.59 11.44
CA THR A 99 -7.67 3.84 12.18
C THR A 99 -8.35 2.80 11.30
N LYS A 100 -8.66 3.13 10.04
CA LYS A 100 -9.23 2.17 9.08
C LYS A 100 -8.30 0.99 8.85
N PHE A 101 -6.99 1.25 8.67
CA PHE A 101 -5.99 0.18 8.52
C PHE A 101 -5.89 -0.70 9.75
N GLN A 102 -5.90 -0.12 10.94
CA GLN A 102 -5.85 -0.87 12.18
C GLN A 102 -7.08 -1.77 12.34
N MET A 103 -8.29 -1.26 12.06
CA MET A 103 -9.52 -2.07 12.08
C MET A 103 -9.47 -3.21 11.06
N ALA A 104 -9.07 -2.90 9.82
CA ALA A 104 -8.91 -3.90 8.78
C ALA A 104 -7.88 -4.98 9.15
N ALA A 105 -6.77 -4.60 9.78
CA ALA A 105 -5.75 -5.53 10.26
C ALA A 105 -6.25 -6.42 11.41
N MET A 106 -7.20 -5.95 12.21
CA MET A 106 -7.90 -6.76 13.22
C MET A 106 -8.99 -7.67 12.62
N GLY A 107 -9.27 -7.53 11.32
CA GLY A 107 -10.30 -8.31 10.62
C GLY A 107 -11.71 -7.73 10.74
N ILE A 108 -11.84 -6.51 11.27
CA ILE A 108 -13.12 -5.81 11.48
C ILE A 108 -13.42 -4.89 10.30
#